data_AF-A0A485AQE5-F1
#
_entry.id   AF-A0A485AQE5-F1
#
_cell.length_a   1.000
_cell.length_b   1.000
_cell.length_c   1.000
_cell.angle_alpha   90.00
_cell.angle_beta   90.00
_cell.angle_gamma   90.00
#
_symmetry.space_group_name_H-M   'P 1'
#
loop_
_entity.id
_entity.type
_entity.pdbx_description
1 polymer ?
#
loop_
_entity_poly.entity_id
_entity_poly.type
_entity_poly.pdbx_seq_one_letter_code
_entity_poly.pdbx_strand_id
1 'polypeptide(L)'
;MEGWKSYLQDPGAGNALISKANPQMGAEQIAFGIAQMKKYQLVTGGDAITDGIGIITRPRLKKTWDMLVKNKLIDASKVPFEQTYTLDMVKDAGVMP
;
A
#
# COMPACT_ATOMS: atom_id res chain seq x y z
N MET A 1 -4.38 -10.05 -1.25
CA MET A 1 -4.77 -8.94 -0.33
C MET A 1 -5.39 -9.46 0.97
N GLU A 2 -5.95 -10.67 0.98
CA GLU A 2 -6.39 -11.37 2.20
C GLU A 2 -5.36 -11.40 3.33
N GLY A 3 -4.07 -11.57 3.01
CA GLY A 3 -3.01 -11.53 4.03
C GLY A 3 -2.97 -10.22 4.82
N TRP A 4 -3.19 -9.07 4.17
CA TRP A 4 -3.28 -7.78 4.86
C TRP A 4 -4.53 -7.68 5.73
N LYS A 5 -5.68 -8.14 5.22
CA LYS A 5 -6.93 -8.18 5.98
C LYS A 5 -6.78 -9.03 7.25
N SER A 6 -6.25 -10.24 7.11
CA SER A 6 -5.98 -11.15 8.23
C SER A 6 -4.96 -10.56 9.19
N TYR A 7 -3.83 -10.02 8.71
CA TYR A 7 -2.76 -9.49 9.55
C TYR A 7 -3.22 -8.31 10.41
N LEU A 8 -4.08 -7.44 9.88
CA LEU A 8 -4.64 -6.35 10.67
C LEU A 8 -5.65 -6.84 11.72
N GLN A 9 -6.27 -8.02 11.58
CA GLN A 9 -7.16 -8.57 12.61
C GLN A 9 -6.37 -9.38 13.66
N ASP A 10 -5.55 -10.32 13.20
CA ASP A 10 -4.68 -11.17 14.01
C ASP A 10 -3.24 -11.16 13.44
N PRO A 11 -2.34 -10.34 14.02
CA PRO A 11 -1.00 -10.18 13.49
C PRO A 11 -0.04 -11.30 13.92
N GLY A 12 -0.43 -12.23 14.81
CA GLY A 12 0.49 -13.12 15.51
C GLY A 12 1.43 -13.91 14.59
N ALA A 13 0.87 -14.57 13.57
CA ALA A 13 1.66 -15.35 12.60
C ALA A 13 2.58 -14.46 11.75
N GLY A 14 2.11 -13.27 11.35
CA GLY A 14 2.92 -12.31 10.60
C GLY A 14 4.05 -11.73 11.44
N ASN A 15 3.80 -11.38 12.69
CA ASN A 15 4.79 -10.85 13.62
C ASN A 15 5.92 -11.86 13.85
N ALA A 16 5.60 -13.15 13.99
CA ALA A 16 6.62 -14.20 14.11
C ALA A 16 7.57 -14.24 12.90
N LEU A 17 7.03 -14.08 11.68
CA LEU A 17 7.85 -14.01 10.45
C LEU A 17 8.68 -12.72 10.38
N ILE A 18 8.09 -11.58 10.75
CA ILE A 18 8.78 -10.29 10.78
C ILE A 18 9.94 -10.32 11.76
N SER A 19 9.73 -10.80 12.99
CA SER A 19 10.81 -10.88 14.00
C SER A 19 11.93 -11.83 13.57
N LYS A 20 11.60 -12.93 12.87
CA LYS A 20 12.62 -13.83 12.30
C LYS A 20 13.43 -13.16 11.19
N ALA A 21 12.77 -12.40 10.31
CA ALA A 21 13.42 -11.75 9.16
C ALA A 21 14.15 -10.45 9.55
N ASN A 22 13.69 -9.78 10.61
CA ASN A 22 14.25 -8.53 11.12
C ASN A 22 14.27 -8.54 12.66
N PRO A 23 15.30 -9.15 13.29
CA PRO A 23 15.43 -9.22 14.74
C PRO A 23 15.54 -7.86 15.45
N GLN A 24 15.88 -6.78 14.72
CA GLN A 24 15.91 -5.43 15.26
C GLN A 24 14.51 -4.83 15.45
N MET A 25 13.49 -5.43 14.82
CA MET A 25 12.09 -5.00 14.96
C MET A 25 11.48 -5.61 16.23
N GLY A 26 11.61 -4.88 17.35
CA GLY A 26 11.05 -5.27 18.64
C GLY A 26 9.52 -5.33 18.66
N ALA A 27 8.95 -6.17 19.53
CA ALA A 27 7.51 -6.41 19.61
C ALA A 27 6.69 -5.12 19.84
N GLU A 28 7.18 -4.20 20.68
CA GLU A 28 6.51 -2.92 20.94
C GLU A 28 6.46 -2.02 19.70
N GLN A 29 7.54 -1.99 18.92
CA GLN A 29 7.61 -1.22 17.68
C GLN A 29 6.62 -1.77 16.64
N ILE A 30 6.50 -3.10 16.53
CA ILE A 30 5.51 -3.75 15.66
C ILE A 30 4.10 -3.40 16.11
N ALA A 31 3.81 -3.54 17.41
CA ALA A 31 2.50 -3.21 17.97
C ALA A 31 2.11 -1.75 17.72
N PHE A 32 3.06 -0.82 17.93
CA PHE A 32 2.87 0.59 17.62
C PHE A 32 2.59 0.81 16.12
N GLY A 33 3.38 0.19 15.24
CA GLY A 33 3.21 0.30 13.79
C GLY A 33 1.84 -0.18 13.32
N ILE A 34 1.38 -1.33 13.83
CA ILE A 34 0.03 -1.85 13.55
C ILE A 34 -1.05 -0.88 14.03
N ALA A 35 -0.90 -0.31 15.23
CA ALA A 35 -1.84 0.67 15.75
C ALA A 35 -1.93 1.93 14.86
N GLN A 36 -0.79 2.44 14.37
CA GLN A 36 -0.79 3.59 13.46
C GLN A 36 -1.38 3.24 12.09
N MET A 37 -1.07 2.06 11.53
CA MET A 37 -1.67 1.59 10.26
C MET A 37 -3.20 1.56 10.35
N LYS A 38 -3.76 1.05 11.46
CA LYS A 38 -5.20 1.04 11.72
C LYS A 38 -5.76 2.45 11.89
N LYS A 39 -5.13 3.27 12.74
CA LYS A 39 -5.58 4.63 13.07
C LYS A 39 -5.70 5.52 11.82
N TYR A 40 -4.70 5.49 10.95
CA TYR A 40 -4.67 6.31 9.73
C TYR A 40 -5.20 5.58 8.49
N GLN A 41 -5.73 4.37 8.67
CA GLN A 41 -6.31 3.56 7.59
C GLN A 41 -5.35 3.39 6.39
N LEU A 42 -4.07 3.12 6.68
CA LEU A 42 -3.02 3.09 5.64
C LEU A 42 -3.21 1.99 4.60
N VAL A 43 -3.95 0.94 4.96
CA VAL A 43 -4.22 -0.24 4.11
C VAL A 43 -5.67 -0.28 3.63
N THR A 44 -6.60 0.22 4.44
CA THR A 44 -8.05 0.06 4.24
C THR A 44 -8.78 1.36 3.88
N GLY A 45 -8.09 2.50 3.88
CA GLY A 45 -8.67 3.81 3.62
C GLY A 45 -8.60 4.25 2.15
N GLY A 46 -9.21 5.40 1.85
CA GLY A 46 -9.26 5.96 0.51
C GLY A 46 -10.01 5.05 -0.47
N ASP A 47 -9.47 4.89 -1.69
CA ASP A 47 -10.04 4.04 -2.75
C ASP A 47 -10.28 2.59 -2.29
N ALA A 48 -9.51 2.09 -1.31
CA ALA A 48 -9.68 0.73 -0.80
C ALA A 48 -11.02 0.48 -0.09
N ILE A 49 -11.70 1.54 0.35
CA ILE A 49 -13.03 1.46 0.98
C ILE A 49 -14.06 0.94 -0.02
N THR A 50 -13.95 1.35 -1.29
CA THR A 50 -14.91 1.01 -2.35
C THR A 50 -14.41 -0.10 -3.25
N ASP A 51 -13.11 -0.15 -3.52
CA ASP A 51 -12.54 -1.01 -4.57
C ASP A 51 -11.62 -2.11 -4.00
N GLY A 52 -11.47 -2.18 -2.68
CA GLY A 52 -10.72 -3.22 -1.97
C GLY A 52 -9.26 -2.88 -1.65
N ILE A 53 -8.72 -3.58 -0.66
CA ILE A 53 -7.33 -3.44 -0.18
C ILE A 53 -6.36 -3.66 -1.34
N GLY A 54 -5.38 -2.75 -1.46
CA GLY A 54 -4.31 -2.83 -2.45
C GLY A 54 -4.67 -2.25 -3.82
N ILE A 55 -5.88 -1.72 -3.99
CA ILE A 55 -6.24 -1.01 -5.22
C ILE A 55 -5.34 0.21 -5.42
N ILE A 56 -5.03 0.50 -6.69
CA ILE A 56 -4.47 1.77 -7.12
C ILE A 56 -5.20 2.22 -8.38
N THR A 57 -5.47 3.52 -8.49
CA THR A 57 -6.28 4.07 -9.57
C THR A 57 -5.44 4.93 -10.50
N ARG A 58 -5.78 4.95 -11.79
CA ARG A 58 -5.13 5.83 -12.78
C ARG A 58 -5.14 7.30 -12.33
N PRO A 59 -6.25 7.88 -11.80
CA PRO A 59 -6.23 9.25 -11.27
C PRO A 59 -5.23 9.45 -10.13
N ARG A 60 -5.10 8.49 -9.20
CA ARG A 60 -4.11 8.57 -8.10
C ARG A 60 -2.68 8.54 -8.62
N LEU A 61 -2.39 7.65 -9.58
CA LEU A 61 -1.08 7.60 -10.25
C LEU A 61 -0.77 8.88 -11.00
N LYS A 62 -1.76 9.45 -11.70
CA LYS A 62 -1.59 10.70 -12.45
C LYS A 62 -1.20 11.87 -11.55
N LYS A 63 -1.82 11.99 -10.37
CA LYS A 63 -1.44 13.01 -9.36
C LYS A 63 0.02 12.88 -8.94
N THR A 64 0.51 11.66 -8.71
CA THR A 64 1.93 11.41 -8.38
C THR A 64 2.84 11.77 -9.55
N TRP A 65 2.53 11.31 -10.75
CA TRP A 65 3.33 11.61 -11.95
C TRP A 65 3.40 13.13 -12.21
N ASP A 66 2.27 13.83 -12.11
CA ASP A 66 2.20 15.29 -12.27
C ASP A 66 3.05 16.02 -11.22
N MET A 67 3.02 15.55 -9.98
CA MET A 67 3.87 16.08 -8.92
C MET A 67 5.36 15.90 -9.25
N LEU A 68 5.77 14.73 -9.74
CA LEU A 68 7.16 14.47 -10.11
C LEU A 68 7.62 15.36 -11.28
N VAL A 69 6.78 15.50 -12.32
CA VAL A 69 7.08 16.38 -13.47
C VAL A 69 7.15 17.85 -13.04
N LYS A 70 6.16 18.31 -12.29
CA LYS A 70 6.10 19.71 -11.79
C LYS A 70 7.34 20.07 -10.98
N ASN A 71 7.83 19.15 -10.15
CA ASN A 71 9.02 19.34 -9.34
C ASN A 71 10.33 18.98 -10.08
N LYS A 72 10.27 18.72 -11.39
CA LYS A 72 11.43 18.39 -12.24
C LYS A 72 12.23 17.17 -11.74
N LEU A 73 11.57 16.24 -11.06
CA LEU A 73 12.16 14.98 -10.60
C LEU A 73 12.22 13.93 -11.72
N ILE A 74 11.35 14.06 -12.72
CA ILE A 74 11.35 13.24 -13.94
C ILE A 74 11.14 14.11 -15.19
N ASP A 75 11.68 13.64 -16.30
CA ASP A 75 11.46 14.19 -17.64
C ASP A 75 10.28 13.48 -18.30
N ALA A 76 9.18 14.20 -18.51
CA ALA A 76 7.96 13.66 -19.10
C ALA A 76 8.16 13.09 -20.52
N SER A 77 9.17 13.57 -21.26
CA SER A 77 9.49 13.04 -22.59
C SER A 77 10.16 11.66 -22.54
N LYS A 78 10.78 11.31 -21.42
CA LYS A 78 11.47 10.04 -21.20
C LYS A 78 10.66 9.04 -20.38
N VAL A 79 9.70 9.54 -19.59
CA VAL A 79 8.86 8.74 -18.68
C VAL A 79 7.38 8.96 -19.03
N PRO A 80 6.88 8.40 -20.15
CA PRO A 80 5.50 8.59 -20.58
C PRO A 80 4.54 7.90 -19.61
N PHE A 81 3.58 8.66 -19.07
CA PHE A 81 2.69 8.22 -17.98
C PHE A 81 2.04 6.84 -18.21
N GLU A 82 1.49 6.58 -19.40
CA GLU A 82 0.77 5.33 -19.67
C GLU A 82 1.67 4.08 -19.72
N GLN A 83 2.99 4.25 -19.74
CA GLN A 83 3.95 3.14 -19.73
C GLN A 83 4.56 2.89 -18.34
N THR A 84 4.16 3.66 -17.32
CA THR A 84 4.76 3.54 -15.98
C THR A 84 4.00 2.59 -15.05
N TYR A 85 2.88 2.00 -15.50
CA TYR A 85 2.04 1.16 -14.65
C TYR A 85 1.19 0.17 -15.46
N THR A 86 0.74 -0.89 -14.78
CA THR A 86 -0.43 -1.69 -15.15
C THR A 86 -1.32 -1.83 -13.92
N LEU A 87 -2.63 -1.95 -14.12
CA LEU A 87 -3.62 -2.19 -13.05
C LEU A 87 -4.13 -3.63 -13.02
N ASP A 88 -3.68 -4.46 -13.97
CA ASP A 88 -4.25 -5.80 -14.19
C ASP A 88 -4.09 -6.74 -13.00
N MET A 89 -3.08 -6.51 -12.17
CA MET A 89 -2.79 -7.35 -11.00
C MET A 89 -3.69 -7.08 -9.80
N VAL A 90 -4.36 -5.92 -9.75
CA VAL A 90 -5.08 -5.46 -8.54
C VAL A 90 -6.54 -5.13 -8.80
N LYS A 91 -6.93 -4.80 -10.05
CA LYS A 91 -8.29 -4.38 -10.40
C LYS A 91 -9.38 -5.42 -10.03
N ASP A 92 -9.02 -6.70 -10.04
CA ASP A 92 -9.95 -7.81 -9.77
C ASP A 92 -9.74 -8.46 -8.39
N ALA A 93 -8.85 -7.92 -7.54
CA ALA A 93 -8.53 -8.53 -6.26
C ALA A 93 -9.71 -8.51 -5.28
N GLY A 94 -10.49 -7.43 -5.26
CA GLY A 94 -11.80 -7.35 -4.59
C GLY A 94 -11.84 -7.60 -3.07
N VAL A 95 -10.69 -7.62 -2.39
CA VAL A 95 -10.64 -7.88 -0.94
C VAL A 95 -11.08 -6.65 -0.17
N MET A 96 -12.35 -6.59 0.19
CA MET A 96 -12.90 -5.46 0.93
C MET A 96 -12.31 -5.38 2.34
N PRO A 97 -12.10 -4.18 2.91
CA PRO A 97 -11.68 -3.97 4.29
C PRO A 97 -12.42 -4.81 5.34
#